data_AF-A0A0B4RBY5-F1
#
_entry.id   AF-A0A0B4RBY5-F1
#
_cell.length_a   1.000
_cell.length_b   1.000
_cell.length_c   1.000
_cell.angle_alpha   90.00
_cell.angle_beta   90.00
_cell.angle_gamma   90.00
#
_symmetry.space_group_name_H-M   'P 1'
#
loop_
_entity.id
_entity.type
_entity.pdbx_description
1 polymer ?
#
loop_
_entity_poly.entity_id
_entity_poly.type
_entity_poly.pdbx_seq_one_letter_code
_entity_poly.pdbx_strand_id
1 'polypeptide(L)'
;MNKWFSFLLLLSVLLLLSACNDNDELAGQTFNVAYTPVLEEDIDSPNEYSSIMKLEFVDDSTITSTVYGEGTYELTDDDLAFRFENENESLEITIGIEESDKDFSEYYALISEIDYQITDPDKISHFQDLAFKLEKDRPIEFIKN
;
A
#
# COMPACT_ATOMS: atom_id res chain seq x y z
N MET A 1 43.91 -11.49 35.78
CA MET A 1 44.02 -11.48 34.29
C MET A 1 42.64 -11.72 33.73
N ASN A 2 41.90 -10.63 33.52
CA ASN A 2 40.48 -10.65 33.16
C ASN A 2 40.41 -10.65 31.63
N LYS A 3 40.45 -11.83 31.01
CA LYS A 3 40.37 -11.99 29.55
C LYS A 3 39.00 -12.48 29.07
N TRP A 4 37.98 -12.48 29.93
CA TRP A 4 36.64 -12.97 29.56
C TRP A 4 35.62 -11.88 29.23
N PHE A 5 35.91 -10.61 29.56
CA PHE A 5 34.98 -9.49 29.32
C PHE A 5 34.97 -8.95 27.88
N SER A 6 35.92 -9.34 27.03
CA SER A 6 36.01 -8.80 25.66
C SER A 6 35.15 -9.56 24.64
N PHE A 7 34.63 -10.75 24.96
CA PHE A 7 33.84 -11.53 24.00
C PHE A 7 32.34 -11.18 24.02
N LEU A 8 31.82 -10.68 25.16
CA LEU A 8 30.43 -10.26 25.30
C LEU A 8 30.12 -8.91 24.61
N LEU A 9 31.12 -8.05 24.46
CA LEU A 9 30.97 -6.71 23.87
C LEU A 9 30.90 -6.73 22.33
N LEU A 10 31.48 -7.75 21.69
CA LEU A 10 31.40 -7.94 20.24
C LEU A 10 30.07 -8.55 19.81
N LEU A 11 29.46 -9.41 20.63
CA LEU A 11 28.15 -9.99 20.36
C LEU A 11 27.04 -8.93 20.44
N SER A 12 27.16 -7.96 21.36
CA SER A 12 26.20 -6.85 21.47
C SER A 12 26.25 -5.89 20.27
N VAL A 13 27.42 -5.69 19.64
CA VAL A 13 27.52 -4.81 18.45
C VAL A 13 26.96 -5.49 17.20
N LEU A 14 27.10 -6.81 17.07
CA LEU A 14 26.52 -7.59 15.96
C LEU A 14 24.99 -7.74 16.08
N LEU A 15 24.45 -7.81 17.30
CA LEU A 15 22.99 -7.87 17.53
C LEU A 15 22.30 -6.51 17.37
N LEU A 16 23.01 -5.40 17.52
CA LEU A 16 22.46 -4.04 17.35
C LEU A 16 22.41 -3.57 15.89
N LEU A 17 23.11 -4.23 14.97
CA LEU A 17 23.08 -3.89 13.54
C LEU A 17 21.92 -4.58 12.77
N SER A 18 21.24 -5.55 13.39
CA SER A 18 20.08 -6.21 12.79
C SER A 18 18.74 -5.52 13.10
N ALA A 19 18.75 -4.42 13.86
CA ALA A 19 17.55 -3.69 14.29
C ALA A 19 17.47 -2.27 13.69
N CYS A 20 18.19 -2.02 12.60
CA CYS A 20 18.17 -0.75 11.87
C CYS A 20 18.27 -1.07 10.38
N ASN A 21 17.18 -1.59 9.82
CA ASN A 21 16.87 -1.48 8.39
C ASN A 21 15.40 -1.89 8.19
N ASP A 22 14.48 -1.27 8.94
CA ASP A 22 13.07 -1.24 8.58
C ASP A 22 12.89 -0.17 7.49
N ASN A 23 13.64 -0.31 6.39
CA ASN A 23 13.49 0.58 5.25
C ASN A 23 12.24 0.07 4.54
N ASP A 24 11.13 0.80 4.71
CA ASP A 24 9.88 0.51 4.03
C ASP A 24 10.16 0.30 2.53
N GLU A 25 9.87 -0.90 2.02
CA GLU A 25 10.17 -1.28 0.65
C GLU A 25 9.34 -0.51 -0.39
N LEU A 26 8.22 0.08 0.06
CA LEU A 26 7.34 0.89 -0.76
C LEU A 26 7.86 2.33 -0.89
N ALA A 27 8.64 2.84 0.06
CA ALA A 27 9.12 4.22 0.04
C ALA A 27 9.92 4.54 -1.24
N GLY A 28 9.49 5.58 -1.96
CA GLY A 28 10.04 6.00 -3.24
C GLY A 28 9.47 5.26 -4.47
N GLN A 29 8.58 4.28 -4.26
CA GLN A 29 7.96 3.53 -5.35
C GLN A 29 6.72 4.22 -5.89
N THR A 30 6.37 3.90 -7.13
CA THR A 30 5.17 4.39 -7.77
C THR A 30 4.47 3.26 -8.49
N PHE A 31 3.19 3.08 -8.20
CA PHE A 31 2.37 2.01 -8.77
C PHE A 31 1.11 2.56 -9.41
N ASN A 32 0.71 1.94 -10.52
CA ASN A 32 -0.65 2.04 -11.02
C ASN A 32 -1.44 0.88 -10.41
N VAL A 33 -2.37 1.20 -9.51
CA VAL A 33 -3.28 0.22 -8.94
C VAL A 33 -4.40 -0.02 -9.95
N ALA A 34 -4.61 -1.26 -10.36
CA ALA A 34 -5.54 -1.58 -11.43
C ALA A 34 -6.35 -2.85 -11.15
N TYR A 35 -7.58 -2.92 -11.66
CA TYR A 35 -8.39 -4.13 -11.57
C TYR A 35 -7.84 -5.24 -12.46
N THR A 36 -7.89 -6.47 -11.95
CA THR A 36 -7.68 -7.63 -12.82
C THR A 36 -8.85 -7.77 -13.82
N PRO A 37 -8.58 -8.16 -15.08
CA PRO A 37 -9.62 -8.43 -16.06
C PRO A 37 -10.53 -9.59 -15.62
N VAL A 38 -11.85 -9.43 -15.78
CA VAL A 38 -12.88 -10.37 -15.29
C VAL A 38 -12.87 -11.75 -16.00
N LEU A 39 -12.23 -11.88 -17.16
CA LEU A 39 -12.41 -13.05 -18.04
C LEU A 39 -11.16 -13.89 -18.31
N GLU A 40 -9.96 -13.45 -17.91
CA GLU A 40 -8.73 -14.20 -18.18
C GLU A 40 -7.70 -13.89 -17.08
N GLU A 41 -7.65 -14.77 -16.08
CA GLU A 41 -6.69 -14.72 -14.94
C GLU A 41 -5.22 -14.73 -15.43
N ASP A 42 -4.98 -15.23 -16.65
CA ASP A 42 -3.67 -15.35 -17.29
C ASP A 42 -3.31 -14.20 -18.26
N ILE A 43 -4.04 -13.07 -18.26
CA ILE A 43 -3.63 -11.93 -19.09
C ILE A 43 -2.30 -11.37 -18.58
N ASP A 44 -1.27 -11.50 -19.42
CA ASP A 44 0.09 -11.05 -19.19
C ASP A 44 0.41 -9.72 -19.91
N SER A 45 -0.59 -8.82 -19.95
CA SER A 45 -0.49 -7.54 -20.64
C SER A 45 -1.01 -6.41 -19.74
N PRO A 46 -0.15 -5.50 -19.25
CA PRO A 46 -0.57 -4.44 -18.33
C PRO A 46 -1.59 -3.48 -18.95
N ASN A 47 -1.65 -3.38 -20.28
CA ASN A 47 -2.58 -2.48 -20.99
C ASN A 47 -4.06 -2.91 -20.91
N GLU A 48 -4.32 -4.18 -20.57
CA GLU A 48 -5.67 -4.71 -20.41
C GLU A 48 -6.24 -4.46 -19.00
N TYR A 49 -5.40 -3.98 -18.08
CA TYR A 49 -5.78 -3.70 -16.70
C TYR A 49 -6.33 -2.28 -16.59
N SER A 50 -7.56 -2.17 -16.11
CA SER A 50 -8.19 -0.87 -15.90
C SER A 50 -7.64 -0.23 -14.64
N SER A 51 -6.88 0.86 -14.80
CA SER A 51 -6.36 1.63 -13.67
C SER A 51 -7.49 2.22 -12.82
N ILE A 52 -7.34 2.07 -11.50
CA ILE A 52 -8.20 2.63 -10.46
C ILE A 52 -7.63 3.97 -10.03
N MET A 53 -6.34 3.95 -9.68
CA MET A 53 -5.59 5.11 -9.22
C MET A 53 -4.09 4.87 -9.41
N LYS A 54 -3.33 5.96 -9.36
CA LYS A 54 -1.87 5.94 -9.28
C LYS A 54 -1.47 6.37 -7.87
N LEU A 55 -0.62 5.58 -7.23
CA LEU A 55 -0.06 5.83 -5.90
C LEU A 55 1.44 6.05 -6.02
N GLU A 56 1.93 7.10 -5.39
CA GLU A 56 3.35 7.37 -5.18
C GLU A 56 3.59 7.34 -3.68
N PHE A 57 4.48 6.46 -3.24
CA PHE A 57 4.88 6.29 -1.85
C PHE A 57 6.07 7.22 -1.61
N VAL A 58 5.84 8.30 -0.88
CA VAL A 58 6.79 9.42 -0.80
C VAL A 58 7.89 9.15 0.24
N ASP A 59 7.47 8.67 1.41
CA ASP A 59 8.30 8.28 2.55
C ASP A 59 7.60 7.17 3.32
N ASP A 60 8.14 6.77 4.48
CA ASP A 60 7.71 5.62 5.31
C ASP A 60 6.24 5.67 5.81
N SER A 61 5.47 6.71 5.49
CA SER A 61 4.06 6.81 5.92
C SER A 61 3.17 7.61 4.98
N THR A 62 3.74 8.31 3.99
CA THR A 62 3.00 9.24 3.13
C THR A 62 2.82 8.66 1.73
N ILE A 63 1.59 8.74 1.23
CA ILE A 63 1.28 8.47 -0.18
C ILE A 63 0.66 9.68 -0.85
N THR A 64 0.89 9.82 -2.14
CA THR A 64 0.19 10.76 -3.01
C THR A 64 -0.58 10.00 -4.09
N SER A 65 -1.87 10.31 -4.20
CA SER A 65 -2.73 9.89 -5.29
C SER A 65 -2.89 11.02 -6.30
N THR A 66 -2.77 10.70 -7.59
CA THR A 66 -2.95 11.71 -8.66
C THR A 66 -4.36 12.32 -8.66
N VAL A 67 -5.35 11.58 -8.17
CA VAL A 67 -6.76 11.99 -8.16
C VAL A 67 -7.20 12.50 -6.80
N TYR A 68 -6.72 11.89 -5.71
CA TYR A 68 -7.24 12.10 -4.36
C TYR A 68 -6.31 12.91 -3.44
N GLY A 69 -5.10 13.26 -3.93
CA GLY A 69 -4.15 14.07 -3.18
C GLY A 69 -3.32 13.25 -2.20
N GLU A 70 -2.87 13.92 -1.14
CA GLU A 70 -2.05 13.31 -0.09
C GLU A 70 -2.90 12.41 0.82
N GLY A 71 -2.30 11.31 1.23
CA GLY A 71 -2.83 10.38 2.22
C GLY A 71 -1.69 9.75 3.01
N THR A 72 -2.05 8.83 3.89
CA THR A 72 -1.09 8.04 4.64
C THR A 72 -1.26 6.56 4.34
N TYR A 73 -0.23 5.78 4.60
CA TYR A 73 -0.31 4.33 4.54
C TYR A 73 0.36 3.67 5.73
N GLU A 74 -0.07 2.45 6.00
CA GLU A 74 0.52 1.57 6.99
C GLU A 74 0.67 0.19 6.36
N LEU A 75 1.91 -0.30 6.30
CA LEU A 75 2.24 -1.64 5.83
C LEU A 75 2.47 -2.56 7.03
N THR A 76 1.77 -3.68 7.05
CA THR A 76 1.97 -4.79 7.98
C THR A 76 2.38 -6.04 7.20
N ASP A 77 2.66 -7.15 7.90
CA ASP A 77 3.09 -8.40 7.25
C ASP A 77 2.08 -8.90 6.20
N ASP A 78 0.78 -8.68 6.42
CA ASP A 78 -0.29 -9.24 5.58
C ASP A 78 -1.17 -8.16 4.90
N ASP A 79 -1.21 -6.95 5.46
CA ASP A 79 -2.14 -5.89 5.03
C ASP A 79 -1.43 -4.57 4.73
N LEU A 80 -1.93 -3.86 3.72
CA LEU A 80 -1.61 -2.47 3.42
C LEU A 80 -2.88 -1.62 3.58
N ALA A 81 -2.84 -0.65 4.48
CA ALA A 81 -3.94 0.28 4.70
C ALA A 81 -3.61 1.65 4.12
N PHE A 82 -4.53 2.22 3.34
CA PHE A 82 -4.45 3.60 2.84
C PHE A 82 -5.49 4.45 3.54
N ARG A 83 -5.11 5.66 3.98
CA ARG A 83 -6.01 6.61 4.63
C ARG A 83 -5.93 7.96 3.93
N PHE A 84 -7.06 8.44 3.45
CA PHE A 84 -7.26 9.78 2.92
C PHE A 84 -8.23 10.54 3.82
N GLU A 85 -7.91 11.79 4.16
CA GLU A 85 -8.75 12.61 5.04
C GLU A 85 -8.73 14.07 4.61
N ASN A 86 -9.89 14.71 4.70
CA ASN A 86 -10.02 16.16 4.62
C ASN A 86 -11.01 16.67 5.70
N GLU A 87 -11.29 17.98 5.73
CA GLU A 87 -12.16 18.58 6.75
C GLU A 87 -13.59 18.00 6.83
N ASN A 88 -14.09 17.36 5.77
CA ASN A 88 -15.48 16.93 5.67
C ASN A 88 -15.66 15.41 5.58
N GLU A 89 -14.64 14.66 5.18
CA GLU A 89 -14.73 13.23 4.87
C GLU A 89 -13.40 12.49 5.09
N SER A 90 -13.50 11.19 5.32
CA SER A 90 -12.37 10.26 5.41
C SER A 90 -12.67 8.99 4.60
N LEU A 91 -11.61 8.41 4.04
CA LEU A 91 -11.65 7.14 3.36
C LEU A 91 -10.45 6.30 3.79
N GLU A 92 -10.74 5.13 4.35
CA GLU A 92 -9.76 4.09 4.64
C GLU A 92 -10.01 2.90 3.71
N ILE A 93 -8.94 2.40 3.10
CA ILE A 93 -8.97 1.22 2.25
C ILE A 93 -7.92 0.26 2.80
N THR A 94 -8.35 -0.90 3.24
CA THR A 94 -7.45 -1.98 3.65
C THR A 94 -7.42 -3.03 2.56
N ILE A 95 -6.23 -3.46 2.19
CA ILE A 95 -6.01 -4.51 1.21
C ILE A 95 -5.08 -5.56 1.80
N GLY A 96 -5.42 -6.83 1.57
CA GLY A 96 -4.49 -7.94 1.81
C GLY A 96 -3.54 -8.05 0.63
N ILE A 97 -2.23 -8.09 0.88
CA ILE A 97 -1.19 -8.07 -0.15
C ILE A 97 -0.45 -9.39 -0.23
N GLU A 98 -0.14 -9.82 -1.45
CA GLU A 98 0.73 -10.97 -1.74
C GLU A 98 1.68 -10.58 -2.90
N GLU A 99 2.83 -11.25 -2.99
CA GLU A 99 3.70 -11.10 -4.18
C GLU A 99 2.92 -11.52 -5.43
N SER A 100 3.01 -10.74 -6.50
CA SER A 100 2.32 -11.08 -7.76
C SER A 100 3.06 -12.20 -8.51
N ASP A 101 2.30 -13.12 -9.10
CA ASP A 101 2.83 -14.13 -10.04
C ASP A 101 3.16 -13.53 -11.43
N LYS A 102 2.94 -12.23 -11.64
CA LYS A 102 3.08 -11.56 -12.94
C LYS A 102 4.32 -10.68 -13.01
N ASP A 103 5.13 -10.82 -14.06
CA ASP A 103 6.39 -10.09 -14.23
C ASP A 103 6.25 -8.54 -14.27
N PHE A 104 5.05 -8.02 -14.58
CA PHE A 104 4.79 -6.58 -14.68
C PHE A 104 4.12 -5.97 -13.43
N SER A 105 3.76 -6.79 -12.45
CA SER A 105 3.12 -6.37 -11.21
C SER A 105 4.00 -6.76 -10.03
N GLU A 106 4.09 -5.89 -9.03
CA GLU A 106 4.84 -6.25 -7.82
C GLU A 106 3.98 -7.02 -6.83
N TYR A 107 2.75 -6.56 -6.64
CA TYR A 107 1.84 -7.11 -5.66
C TYR A 107 0.50 -7.42 -6.29
N TYR A 108 0.00 -8.60 -5.98
CA TYR A 108 -1.41 -8.95 -6.11
C TYR A 108 -2.09 -8.59 -4.79
N ALA A 109 -3.31 -8.04 -4.86
CA ALA A 109 -4.03 -7.72 -3.64
C ALA A 109 -5.54 -7.92 -3.76
N LEU A 110 -6.17 -8.16 -2.61
CA LEU A 110 -7.61 -8.22 -2.45
C LEU A 110 -8.06 -7.09 -1.54
N ILE A 111 -9.07 -6.34 -1.98
CA ILE A 111 -9.66 -5.28 -1.16
C ILE A 111 -10.45 -5.93 -0.02
N SER A 112 -9.95 -5.81 1.21
CA SER A 112 -10.54 -6.45 2.39
C SER A 112 -11.58 -5.56 3.06
N GLU A 113 -11.33 -4.26 3.16
CA GLU A 113 -12.22 -3.30 3.80
C GLU A 113 -12.18 -1.93 3.12
N ILE A 114 -13.33 -1.26 3.10
CA ILE A 114 -13.49 0.11 2.63
C ILE A 114 -14.36 0.81 3.67
N ASP A 115 -13.78 1.73 4.44
CA ASP A 115 -14.52 2.57 5.39
C ASP A 115 -14.54 4.01 4.87
N TYR A 116 -15.74 4.46 4.48
CA TYR A 116 -15.99 5.82 4.02
C TYR A 116 -16.91 6.53 4.99
N GLN A 117 -16.45 7.67 5.50
CA GLN A 117 -17.21 8.49 6.43
C GLN A 117 -17.30 9.94 5.91
N ILE A 118 -18.48 10.54 6.07
CA ILE A 118 -18.72 11.95 5.77
C ILE A 118 -19.41 12.60 6.95
N THR A 119 -18.89 13.77 7.36
CA THR A 119 -19.38 14.51 8.52
C THR A 119 -20.45 15.53 8.14
N ASP A 120 -20.42 16.07 6.92
CA ASP A 120 -21.42 16.98 6.37
C ASP A 120 -21.92 16.47 4.99
N PRO A 121 -23.09 15.81 4.92
CA PRO A 121 -23.60 15.20 3.69
C PRO A 121 -24.04 16.23 2.63
N ASP A 122 -24.13 17.52 2.98
CA ASP A 122 -24.46 18.59 2.03
C ASP A 122 -23.22 19.08 1.25
N LYS A 123 -22.02 18.59 1.60
CA LYS A 123 -20.76 18.90 0.90
C LYS A 123 -20.51 17.95 -0.25
N ILE A 124 -19.75 18.42 -1.24
CA ILE A 124 -19.24 17.58 -2.31
C ILE A 124 -18.25 16.60 -1.69
N SER A 125 -18.49 15.31 -1.87
CA SER A 125 -17.55 14.26 -1.49
C SER A 125 -16.57 13.99 -2.62
N HIS A 126 -15.29 14.12 -2.31
CA HIS A 126 -14.18 13.75 -3.19
C HIS A 126 -13.90 12.24 -3.13
N PHE A 127 -14.12 11.60 -1.98
CA PHE A 127 -13.75 10.19 -1.77
C PHE A 127 -14.89 9.20 -2.06
N GLN A 128 -16.14 9.65 -2.07
CA GLN A 128 -17.31 8.81 -2.36
C GLN A 128 -17.22 8.10 -3.72
N ASP A 129 -16.75 8.80 -4.75
CA ASP A 129 -16.58 8.22 -6.08
C ASP A 129 -15.55 7.08 -6.09
N LEU A 130 -14.49 7.16 -5.27
CA LEU A 130 -13.53 6.07 -5.13
C LEU A 130 -14.18 4.91 -4.37
N ALA A 131 -14.76 5.20 -3.21
CA ALA A 131 -15.39 4.20 -2.35
C ALA A 131 -16.46 3.39 -3.09
N PHE A 132 -17.25 4.03 -3.97
CA PHE A 132 -18.26 3.35 -4.80
C PHE A 132 -17.71 2.58 -6.00
N LYS A 133 -16.51 2.93 -6.48
CA LYS A 133 -15.86 2.17 -7.55
C LYS A 133 -15.18 0.92 -7.02
N LEU A 134 -14.69 0.96 -5.79
CA LEU A 134 -14.04 -0.15 -5.12
C LEU A 134 -15.08 -1.18 -4.69
N GLU A 135 -14.81 -2.43 -4.99
CA GLU A 135 -15.64 -3.57 -4.59
C GLU A 135 -14.81 -4.44 -3.65
N LYS A 136 -15.39 -4.79 -2.50
CA LYS A 136 -14.77 -5.73 -1.57
C LYS A 136 -14.55 -7.09 -2.25
N ASP A 137 -13.47 -7.76 -1.88
CA ASP A 137 -13.00 -9.04 -2.42
C ASP A 137 -12.64 -8.97 -3.91
N ARG A 138 -12.53 -7.76 -4.49
CA ARG A 138 -12.14 -7.59 -5.87
C ARG A 138 -10.61 -7.62 -6.00
N PRO A 139 -10.06 -8.48 -6.87
CA PRO A 139 -8.63 -8.53 -7.15
C PRO A 139 -8.11 -7.30 -7.88
N ILE A 140 -6.95 -6.83 -7.42
CA ILE A 140 -6.21 -5.71 -7.98
C ILE A 140 -4.72 -6.05 -8.09
N GLU A 141 -4.01 -5.33 -8.95
CA GLU A 141 -2.57 -5.47 -9.18
C GLU A 141 -1.87 -4.12 -9.01
N PHE A 142 -0.66 -4.16 -8.46
CA PHE A 142 0.25 -3.03 -8.29
C PHE A 142 1.26 -3.02 -9.44
N ILE A 143 0.84 -2.45 -10.57
CA ILE A 143 1.64 -2.43 -11.80
C ILE A 143 2.74 -1.36 -11.67
N LYS A 144 4.01 -1.78 -11.83
CA LYS A 144 5.16 -0.87 -11.81
C LYS A 144 5.11 0.14 -12.95
N ASN A 145 5.47 1.39 -12.66
CA ASN A 145 5.51 2.50 -13.63
C ASN A 145 6.95 2.81 -14.07
#